data_AF-A0A098MEW3-F1
#
_entry.id   AF-A0A098MEW3-F1
#
_cell.length_a   1.000
_cell.length_b   1.000
_cell.length_c   1.000
_cell.angle_alpha   90.00
_cell.angle_beta   90.00
_cell.angle_gamma   90.00
#
_symmetry.space_group_name_H-M   'P 1'
#
loop_
_entity.id
_entity.type
_entity.pdbx_description
1 polymer ?
#
loop_
_entity_poly.entity_id
_entity_poly.type
_entity_poly.pdbx_seq_one_letter_code
_entity_poly.pdbx_strand_id
1 'polypeptide(L)'
;MTEEQRRRAFQKIKSFTNQKFWAWMNMIHSRAYAKAQQHYEEAMSIVLQPKQAAAVKAKAQEIREQWDGMATITMDDTEAAELKQVGV
;
A
#
# COMPACT_ATOMS: atom_id res chain seq x y z
N MET A 1 3.67 -20.30 -8.68
CA MET A 1 4.95 -20.18 -9.41
C MET A 1 5.62 -21.53 -9.48
N THR A 2 6.18 -21.89 -10.63
CA THR A 2 7.03 -23.07 -10.78
C THR A 2 8.39 -22.85 -10.11
N GLU A 3 9.17 -23.91 -9.89
CA GLU A 3 10.52 -23.83 -9.33
C GLU A 3 11.46 -22.98 -10.19
N GLU A 4 11.39 -23.13 -11.50
CA GLU A 4 12.19 -22.34 -12.44
C GLU A 4 11.86 -20.85 -12.36
N GLN A 5 10.59 -20.49 -12.25
CA GLN A 5 10.16 -19.11 -12.08
C GLN A 5 10.67 -18.53 -10.75
N ARG A 6 10.62 -19.31 -9.66
CA ARG A 6 11.14 -18.88 -8.34
C ARG A 6 12.64 -18.63 -8.40
N ARG A 7 13.40 -19.53 -9.05
CA ARG A 7 14.85 -19.38 -9.25
C ARG A 7 15.19 -18.14 -10.07
N ARG A 8 14.51 -17.90 -11.19
CA ARG A 8 14.73 -16.72 -12.04
C ARG A 8 14.45 -15.41 -11.28
N ALA A 9 13.37 -15.36 -10.51
CA ALA A 9 13.04 -14.22 -9.67
C ALA A 9 14.13 -13.97 -8.61
N PHE A 10 14.61 -15.01 -7.94
CA PHE A 10 15.68 -14.93 -6.95
C PHE A 10 16.98 -14.37 -7.55
N GLN A 11 17.40 -14.88 -8.70
CA GLN A 11 18.62 -14.39 -9.38
C GLN A 11 18.47 -12.92 -9.81
N LYS A 12 17.29 -12.53 -10.30
CA LYS A 12 17.00 -11.14 -10.63
C LYS A 12 17.16 -10.22 -9.42
N ILE A 13 16.63 -10.60 -8.26
CA ILE A 13 16.72 -9.79 -7.04
C ILE A 13 18.17 -9.65 -6.57
N LYS A 14 18.97 -10.73 -6.65
CA LYS A 14 20.40 -10.70 -6.31
C LYS A 14 21.23 -9.75 -7.17
N SER A 15 20.79 -9.47 -8.41
CA SER A 15 21.47 -8.53 -9.30
C SER A 15 21.18 -7.05 -8.99
N PHE A 16 20.32 -6.75 -8.01
CA PHE A 16 19.96 -5.37 -7.69
C PHE A 16 21.06 -4.67 -6.90
N THR A 17 21.26 -3.38 -7.19
CA THR A 17 21.93 -2.48 -6.27
C THR A 17 21.08 -2.29 -5.02
N ASN A 18 21.68 -1.88 -3.90
CA ASN A 18 20.97 -1.68 -2.64
C ASN A 18 19.75 -0.75 -2.78
N GLN A 19 19.90 0.39 -3.46
CA GLN A 19 18.79 1.32 -3.74
C GLN A 19 17.66 0.66 -4.53
N LYS A 20 18.01 -0.08 -5.60
CA LYS A 20 17.03 -0.75 -6.45
C LYS A 20 16.31 -1.88 -5.70
N PHE A 21 17.01 -2.57 -4.80
CA PHE A 21 16.43 -3.57 -3.93
C PHE A 21 15.35 -2.96 -3.04
N TRP A 22 15.65 -1.87 -2.32
CA TRP A 22 14.68 -1.24 -1.44
C TRP A 22 13.50 -0.62 -2.20
N ALA A 23 13.74 0.01 -3.35
CA ALA A 23 12.65 0.49 -4.19
C ALA A 23 11.73 -0.65 -4.66
N TRP A 24 12.30 -1.79 -5.03
CA TRP A 24 11.53 -2.98 -5.40
C TRP A 24 10.76 -3.56 -4.20
N MET A 25 11.38 -3.65 -3.03
CA MET A 25 10.72 -4.09 -1.80
C MET A 25 9.54 -3.19 -1.44
N ASN A 26 9.71 -1.86 -1.49
CA ASN A 26 8.64 -0.90 -1.23
C ASN A 26 7.45 -1.14 -2.17
N MET A 27 7.70 -1.26 -3.47
CA MET A 27 6.64 -1.59 -4.43
C MET A 27 5.93 -2.91 -4.09
N ILE A 28 6.65 -3.97 -3.74
CA ILE A 28 6.03 -5.26 -3.38
C ILE A 28 5.17 -5.12 -2.13
N HIS A 29 5.66 -4.44 -1.10
CA HIS A 29 4.91 -4.19 0.14
C HIS A 29 3.66 -3.34 -0.12
N SER A 30 3.76 -2.28 -0.91
CA SER A 30 2.60 -1.46 -1.29
C SER A 30 1.55 -2.28 -2.03
N ARG A 31 1.95 -3.16 -2.95
CA ARG A 31 1.03 -4.04 -3.68
C ARG A 31 0.38 -5.07 -2.76
N ALA A 32 1.14 -5.65 -1.83
CA ALA A 32 0.62 -6.59 -0.84
C ALA A 32 -0.41 -5.91 0.07
N TYR A 33 -0.13 -4.69 0.52
CA TYR A 33 -1.05 -3.90 1.33
C TYR A 33 -2.34 -3.57 0.57
N ALA A 34 -2.23 -3.07 -0.66
CA ALA A 34 -3.41 -2.78 -1.51
C ALA A 34 -4.25 -4.04 -1.74
N LYS A 35 -3.60 -5.20 -1.95
CA LYS A 35 -4.31 -6.46 -2.14
C LYS A 35 -5.00 -6.95 -0.86
N ALA A 36 -4.36 -6.78 0.30
CA ALA A 36 -4.98 -7.06 1.59
C ALA A 36 -6.23 -6.17 1.81
N GLN A 37 -6.12 -4.87 1.55
CA GLN A 37 -7.27 -3.97 1.62
C GLN A 37 -8.41 -4.46 0.71
N GLN A 38 -8.12 -4.80 -0.54
CA GLN A 38 -9.12 -5.35 -1.46
C GLN A 38 -9.80 -6.60 -0.88
N HIS A 39 -9.03 -7.55 -0.33
CA HIS A 39 -9.59 -8.76 0.26
C HIS A 39 -10.49 -8.49 1.45
N TYR A 40 -10.14 -7.53 2.31
CA TYR A 40 -11.01 -7.14 3.42
C TYR A 40 -12.28 -6.44 2.93
N GLU A 41 -12.18 -5.59 1.90
CA GLU A 41 -13.37 -4.97 1.30
C GLU A 41 -14.32 -5.98 0.67
N GLU A 42 -13.77 -6.95 -0.07
CA GLU A 42 -14.53 -8.07 -0.63
C GLU A 42 -15.18 -8.91 0.47
N ALA A 43 -14.42 -9.31 1.50
CA ALA A 43 -14.95 -10.07 2.63
C ALA A 43 -16.06 -9.31 3.37
N MET A 44 -15.87 -8.02 3.62
CA MET A 44 -16.90 -7.16 4.23
C MET A 44 -18.17 -7.11 3.39
N SER A 45 -18.06 -7.05 2.06
CA SER A 45 -19.22 -7.02 1.16
C SER A 45 -20.04 -8.32 1.16
N ILE A 46 -19.40 -9.45 1.47
CA ILE A 46 -20.04 -10.77 1.53
C ILE A 46 -20.69 -11.00 2.90
N VAL A 47 -19.98 -10.67 3.98
CA VAL A 47 -20.35 -11.06 5.34
C VAL A 47 -21.20 -10.02 6.05
N LEU A 48 -20.99 -8.72 5.77
CA LEU A 48 -21.60 -7.63 6.52
C LEU A 48 -22.72 -6.96 5.74
N GLN A 49 -23.68 -6.40 6.46
CA GLN A 49 -24.62 -5.47 5.85
C GLN A 49 -23.90 -4.17 5.45
N PRO A 50 -24.37 -3.44 4.40
CA PRO A 50 -23.70 -2.25 3.89
C PRO A 50 -23.41 -1.18 4.97
N LYS A 51 -24.33 -0.99 5.91
CA LYS A 51 -24.17 -0.05 7.03
C LYS A 51 -23.04 -0.44 7.98
N GLN A 52 -22.87 -1.74 8.24
CA GLN A 52 -21.81 -2.26 9.10
C GLN A 52 -20.47 -2.21 8.39
N ALA A 53 -20.42 -2.55 7.10
CA ALA A 53 -19.20 -2.42 6.28
C ALA A 53 -18.71 -0.95 6.23
N ALA A 54 -19.62 0.01 6.06
CA ALA A 54 -19.29 1.44 6.10
C ALA A 54 -18.73 1.87 7.46
N ALA A 55 -19.32 1.40 8.57
CA ALA A 55 -18.83 1.70 9.91
C ALA A 55 -17.43 1.11 10.16
N VAL A 56 -17.15 -0.11 9.69
CA VAL A 56 -15.82 -0.72 9.78
C VAL A 56 -14.80 0.06 8.95
N LYS A 57 -15.14 0.48 7.73
CA LYS A 57 -14.25 1.32 6.89
C LYS A 57 -13.92 2.65 7.56
N ALA A 58 -14.93 3.35 8.11
CA ALA A 58 -14.72 4.60 8.82
C ALA A 58 -13.81 4.43 10.05
N LYS A 59 -14.02 3.35 10.82
CA LYS A 59 -13.18 3.06 11.99
C LYS A 59 -11.75 2.67 11.59
N ALA A 60 -11.57 1.94 10.49
CA ALA A 60 -10.25 1.61 9.97
C ALA A 60 -9.46 2.86 9.57
N GLN A 61 -10.12 3.86 8.99
CA GLN A 61 -9.50 5.15 8.68
C GLN A 61 -9.13 5.93 9.95
N GLU A 62 -10.01 5.95 10.94
CA GLU A 62 -9.74 6.59 12.24
C GLU A 62 -8.53 5.97 12.95
N ILE A 63 -8.42 4.63 12.99
CA ILE A 63 -7.26 3.93 13.58
C ILE A 63 -5.98 4.34 12.84
N ARG A 64 -6.01 4.32 11.50
CA ARG A 64 -4.85 4.66 10.67
C ARG A 64 -4.37 6.09 10.92
N GLU A 65 -5.27 7.06 10.94
CA GLU A 65 -4.93 8.48 11.01
C GLU A 65 -4.66 8.93 12.45
N GLN A 66 -5.46 8.47 13.42
CA GLN A 66 -5.41 8.97 14.80
C GLN A 66 -4.53 8.13 15.72
N TRP A 67 -4.45 6.81 15.51
CA TRP A 67 -3.72 5.91 16.43
C TRP A 67 -2.34 5.56 15.89
N ASP A 68 -2.25 5.29 14.59
CA ASP A 68 -0.97 4.95 13.95
C ASP A 68 -0.24 6.17 13.38
N GLY A 69 -0.87 7.35 13.39
CA GLY A 69 -0.29 8.60 12.87
C GLY A 69 0.01 8.58 11.36
N MET A 70 -0.60 7.65 10.62
CA MET A 70 -0.42 7.50 9.18
C MET A 70 -1.47 8.31 8.43
N ALA A 71 -1.30 9.63 8.42
CA ALA A 71 -2.19 10.54 7.70
C ALA A 71 -2.38 10.08 6.24
N THR A 72 -3.65 10.11 5.79
CA THR A 72 -3.97 9.96 4.38
C THR A 72 -3.39 11.16 3.64
N ILE A 73 -2.28 10.98 2.92
CA ILE A 73 -1.75 12.02 2.04
C ILE A 73 -2.75 12.18 0.90
N THR A 74 -3.47 13.29 0.88
CA THR A 74 -4.38 13.64 -0.21
C THR A 74 -3.59 14.21 -1.39
N MET A 75 -4.17 14.19 -2.59
CA MET A 75 -3.48 14.76 -3.77
C MET A 75 -3.07 16.23 -3.55
N ASP A 76 -3.87 16.98 -2.79
CA ASP A 76 -3.59 18.37 -2.41
C ASP A 76 -2.32 18.50 -1.54
N ASP A 77 -2.03 17.52 -0.68
CA ASP A 77 -0.79 17.49 0.13
C ASP A 77 0.45 17.18 -0.72
N THR A 78 0.26 16.58 -1.90
CA THR A 78 1.35 16.17 -2.79
C THR A 78 1.73 17.31 -3.75
N GLU A 79 0.77 18.12 -4.20
CA GLU A 79 1.03 19.30 -5.04
C GLU A 79 1.87 20.36 -4.29
N ALA A 80 1.63 20.56 -3.00
CA ALA A 80 2.42 21.49 -2.18
C ALA A 80 3.87 21.04 -1.94
N ALA A 81 4.12 19.72 -1.92
CA ALA A 81 5.47 19.17 -1.72
C ALA A 81 6.32 19.25 -2.99
N GLU A 82 5.73 19.03 -4.17
CA GLU A 82 6.44 19.17 -5.45
C GLU A 82 6.73 20.63 -5.79
N LEU A 83 5.82 21.57 -5.50
CA LEU A 83 6.07 23.02 -5.67
C LEU A 83 7.20 23.56 -4.76
N LYS A 84 7.44 22.94 -3.60
CA LYS A 84 8.56 23.32 -2.71
C LYS A 84 9.91 22.74 -3.15
N GLN A 85 9.89 21.65 -3.92
CA GLN A 85 11.10 21.00 -4.44
C GLN A 85 11.52 21.58 -5.80
N VAL A 86 10.59 22.17 -6.55
CA VAL A 86 10.83 22.91 -7.79
C VAL A 86 10.63 24.40 -7.50
N GLY A 87 11.66 25.00 -6.90
CA GLY A 87 11.59 26.33 -6.31
C GLY A 87 11.03 27.45 -7.19
N VAL A 88 10.29 28.33 -6.52
CA VAL A 88 10.28 29.78 -6.76
C VAL A 88 10.68 30.45 -5.46
#